data_AF-A0A9R1WYL2-F1
#
_entry.id   AF-A0A9R1WYL2-F1
#
_cell.length_a   1.000
_cell.length_b   1.000
_cell.length_c   1.000
_cell.angle_alpha   90.00
_cell.angle_beta   90.00
_cell.angle_gamma   90.00
#
_symmetry.space_group_name_H-M   'P 1'
#
loop_
_entity.id
_entity.type
_entity.pdbx_description
1 polymer ?
#
loop_
_entity_poly.entity_id
_entity_poly.type
_entity_poly.pdbx_seq_one_letter_code
_entity_poly.pdbx_strand_id
1 'polypeptide(L)'
;MGFMFVEEVMNLIELNSVRNSLVGLPGVDGLSTEQRKRLTIAVELVANPCIIFMDEPTSGLDARAAAIVMRTVRNTVDTGRTVVCTIHQPSIDIFEAFDELLLMKRGGQSIPGVTEIKDGQNPATWMLDVSSSMVEAHLGIDFATTYANSELYRRNQELIKELSTPAPGSRDLHFKTKSRQQDLMNMLGAMYAAVMFLGGTNTSSVQAVVSIERTVFYREKAAGMYSPLPYAFAQVAIEVIYVCIQTFIYSLLLFLMIGFAWSARKFFWFYFFVCMCFTYFTLYGMMLVALTPNYHIAAITMSFFLSFWNLFSGFLIPRTQIPIWWRWYYWGSPVAWTLYGLITSQVGENENLVEVPGADSMSVKAFIKSFLGYDYDFLPYVAMAHVLWLSQEHQQCP
;
A
#
# COMPACT_ATOMS: atom_id res chain seq x y z
N MET A 1 24.63 -4.66 -29.13
CA MET A 1 23.41 -5.05 -29.89
C MET A 1 22.18 -4.35 -29.33
N GLY A 2 21.59 -4.78 -28.20
CA GLY A 2 20.34 -4.21 -27.66
C GLY A 2 20.23 -2.67 -27.65
N PHE A 3 21.25 -1.96 -27.14
CA PHE A 3 21.24 -0.48 -27.14
C PHE A 3 21.03 0.15 -28.52
N MET A 4 21.63 -0.38 -29.59
CA MET A 4 21.46 0.15 -30.94
C MET A 4 20.01 -0.01 -31.44
N PHE A 5 19.38 -1.14 -31.11
CA PHE A 5 17.98 -1.39 -31.48
C PHE A 5 17.01 -0.48 -30.71
N VAL A 6 17.31 -0.16 -29.45
CA VAL A 6 16.57 0.87 -28.70
C VAL A 6 16.71 2.25 -29.36
N GLU A 7 17.89 2.61 -29.89
CA GLU A 7 18.04 3.86 -30.64
C GLU A 7 17.23 3.86 -31.94
N GLU A 8 17.22 2.75 -32.68
CA GLU A 8 16.44 2.56 -33.90
C GLU A 8 14.93 2.70 -33.65
N VAL A 9 14.41 2.04 -32.61
CA VAL A 9 13.01 2.19 -32.19
C VAL A 9 12.71 3.63 -31.77
N MET A 10 13.57 4.27 -30.97
CA MET A 10 13.39 5.67 -30.51
C MET A 10 13.44 6.70 -31.63
N ASN A 11 14.18 6.42 -32.73
CA ASN A 11 14.14 7.19 -33.97
C ASN A 11 12.77 7.03 -34.66
N LEU A 12 12.33 5.80 -34.87
CA LEU A 12 11.11 5.45 -35.61
C LEU A 12 9.84 6.04 -34.97
N ILE A 13 9.78 6.01 -33.64
CA ILE A 13 8.69 6.60 -32.82
C ILE A 13 8.96 8.05 -32.38
N GLU A 14 10.03 8.69 -32.88
CA GLU A 14 10.29 10.13 -32.75
C GLU A 14 10.33 10.70 -31.30
N LEU A 15 10.79 9.93 -30.30
CA LEU A 15 10.88 10.39 -28.88
C LEU A 15 12.30 10.74 -28.39
N ASN A 16 13.30 10.82 -29.28
CA ASN A 16 14.68 11.12 -28.88
C ASN A 16 14.84 12.40 -28.03
N SER A 17 14.05 13.45 -28.30
CA SER A 17 14.06 14.71 -27.55
C SER A 17 13.64 14.56 -26.09
N VAL A 18 12.94 13.49 -25.73
CA VAL A 18 12.44 13.18 -24.38
C VAL A 18 12.94 11.84 -23.85
N ARG A 19 14.01 11.26 -24.44
CA ARG A 19 14.57 9.94 -24.06
C ARG A 19 14.86 9.81 -22.56
N ASN A 20 15.32 10.89 -21.93
CA ASN A 20 15.72 10.92 -20.51
C ASN A 20 14.67 11.65 -19.63
N SER A 21 13.46 11.92 -20.15
CA SER A 21 12.38 12.56 -19.41
C SER A 21 11.63 11.55 -18.54
N LEU A 22 11.15 11.98 -17.38
CA LEU A 22 10.30 11.15 -16.53
C LEU A 22 8.96 10.84 -17.25
N VAL A 23 8.56 9.57 -17.24
CA VAL A 23 7.30 9.13 -17.85
C VAL A 23 6.10 9.70 -17.09
N GLY A 24 6.18 9.81 -15.76
CA GLY A 24 5.15 10.40 -14.88
C GLY A 24 3.83 9.61 -14.84
N LEU A 25 2.87 10.09 -14.05
CA LEU A 25 1.53 9.53 -13.91
C LEU A 25 0.58 10.09 -14.98
N PRO A 26 -0.27 9.26 -15.62
CA PRO A 26 -1.19 9.71 -16.66
C PRO A 26 -2.11 10.85 -16.18
N GLY A 27 -2.04 12.00 -16.85
CA GLY A 27 -2.86 13.17 -16.55
C GLY A 27 -2.38 14.03 -15.37
N VAL A 28 -1.23 13.71 -14.75
CA VAL A 28 -0.65 14.48 -13.65
C VAL A 28 0.68 15.10 -14.05
N ASP A 29 1.64 14.30 -14.51
CA ASP A 29 3.01 14.74 -14.78
C ASP A 29 3.75 13.89 -15.84
N GLY A 30 4.97 14.30 -16.17
CA GLY A 30 5.85 13.61 -17.11
C GLY A 30 5.44 13.78 -18.57
N LEU A 31 5.33 12.66 -19.30
CA LEU A 31 5.05 12.66 -20.74
C LEU A 31 3.58 12.94 -21.05
N SER A 32 3.35 13.70 -22.14
CA SER A 32 2.02 13.98 -22.66
C SER A 32 1.30 12.69 -23.10
N THR A 33 -0.03 12.71 -23.18
CA THR A 33 -0.83 11.55 -23.64
C THR A 33 -0.37 11.03 -25.00
N GLU A 34 -0.01 11.95 -25.89
CA GLU A 34 0.53 11.72 -27.25
C GLU A 34 1.88 10.97 -27.18
N GLN A 35 2.85 11.53 -26.46
CA GLN A 35 4.17 10.92 -26.26
C GLN A 35 4.08 9.57 -25.56
N ARG A 36 3.18 9.44 -24.58
CA ARG A 36 2.96 8.21 -23.83
C ARG A 36 2.41 7.09 -24.71
N LYS A 37 1.53 7.39 -25.68
CA LYS A 37 1.08 6.39 -26.67
C LYS A 37 2.21 5.94 -27.59
N ARG A 38 3.04 6.85 -28.08
CA ARG A 38 4.25 6.49 -28.86
C ARG A 38 5.23 5.64 -28.06
N LEU A 39 5.41 5.93 -26.76
CA LEU A 39 6.22 5.11 -25.87
C LEU A 39 5.63 3.71 -25.67
N THR A 40 4.31 3.56 -25.55
CA THR A 40 3.66 2.24 -25.51
C THR A 40 3.94 1.44 -26.79
N ILE A 41 3.81 2.06 -27.98
CA ILE A 41 4.16 1.43 -29.26
C ILE A 41 5.64 1.02 -29.28
N ALA A 42 6.54 1.86 -28.75
CA ALA A 42 7.96 1.57 -28.65
C ALA A 42 8.28 0.33 -27.79
N VAL A 43 7.57 0.14 -26.67
CA VAL A 43 7.75 -1.05 -25.81
C VAL A 43 7.41 -2.34 -26.57
N GLU A 44 6.29 -2.37 -27.30
CA GLU A 44 5.92 -3.52 -28.13
C GLU A 44 6.92 -3.74 -29.29
N LEU A 45 7.46 -2.66 -29.88
CA LEU A 45 8.46 -2.75 -30.95
C LEU A 45 9.81 -3.33 -30.50
N VAL A 46 10.16 -3.24 -29.20
CA VAL A 46 11.39 -3.86 -28.67
C VAL A 46 11.35 -5.40 -28.74
N ALA A 47 10.17 -6.02 -28.86
CA ALA A 47 10.04 -7.45 -29.14
C ALA A 47 10.33 -7.83 -30.62
N ASN A 48 10.56 -6.85 -31.50
CA ASN A 48 10.70 -7.00 -32.95
C ASN A 48 9.58 -7.81 -33.64
N PRO A 49 8.29 -7.50 -33.40
CA PRO A 49 7.16 -8.22 -34.01
C PRO A 49 7.07 -7.99 -35.52
N CYS A 50 6.64 -9.02 -36.26
CA CYS A 50 6.33 -8.93 -37.69
C CYS A 50 4.89 -8.45 -37.96
N ILE A 51 3.97 -8.72 -37.02
CA ILE A 51 2.56 -8.32 -37.05
C ILE A 51 2.23 -7.67 -35.71
N ILE A 52 1.58 -6.50 -35.73
CA ILE A 52 1.23 -5.71 -34.55
C ILE A 52 -0.27 -5.44 -34.57
N PHE A 53 -0.93 -5.65 -33.42
CA PHE A 53 -2.34 -5.30 -33.22
C PHE A 53 -2.43 -4.09 -32.29
N MET A 54 -3.15 -3.03 -32.68
CA MET A 54 -3.33 -1.83 -31.87
C MET A 54 -4.82 -1.52 -31.68
N ASP A 55 -5.30 -1.53 -30.43
CA ASP A 55 -6.68 -1.15 -30.12
C ASP A 55 -6.77 0.37 -29.85
N GLU A 56 -7.55 1.07 -30.66
CA GLU A 56 -7.77 2.52 -30.66
C GLU A 56 -6.53 3.41 -30.39
N PRO A 57 -5.47 3.34 -31.23
CA PRO A 57 -4.25 4.12 -31.04
C PRO A 57 -4.47 5.64 -31.03
N THR A 58 -5.55 6.16 -31.62
CA THR A 58 -5.90 7.60 -31.62
C THR A 58 -6.84 8.04 -30.49
N SER A 59 -7.50 7.13 -29.77
CA SER A 59 -8.53 7.48 -28.78
C SER A 59 -7.98 8.32 -27.61
N GLY A 60 -8.71 9.36 -27.21
CA GLY A 60 -8.28 10.32 -26.18
C GLY A 60 -7.21 11.33 -26.60
N LEU A 61 -6.97 11.52 -27.91
CA LEU A 61 -6.07 12.54 -28.47
C LEU A 61 -6.85 13.57 -29.30
N ASP A 62 -6.32 14.78 -29.43
CA ASP A 62 -6.76 15.73 -30.47
C ASP A 62 -6.29 15.30 -31.86
N ALA A 63 -6.85 15.88 -32.93
CA ALA A 63 -6.56 15.49 -34.31
C ALA A 63 -5.07 15.63 -34.70
N ARG A 64 -4.34 16.61 -34.16
CA ARG A 64 -2.90 16.80 -34.42
C ARG A 64 -2.08 15.75 -33.67
N ALA A 65 -2.39 15.52 -32.39
CA ALA A 65 -1.76 14.48 -31.59
C ALA A 65 -1.99 13.08 -32.19
N ALA A 66 -3.22 12.78 -32.62
CA ALA A 66 -3.58 11.56 -33.31
C ALA A 66 -2.77 11.37 -34.62
N ALA A 67 -2.61 12.43 -35.42
CA ALA A 67 -1.82 12.39 -36.64
C ALA A 67 -0.31 12.14 -36.39
N ILE A 68 0.26 12.66 -35.29
CA ILE A 68 1.66 12.39 -34.91
C ILE A 68 1.83 10.91 -34.51
N VAL A 69 0.92 10.36 -33.69
CA VAL A 69 0.93 8.93 -33.36
C VAL A 69 0.81 8.09 -34.62
N MET A 70 -0.16 8.38 -35.50
CA MET A 70 -0.36 7.61 -36.73
C MET A 70 0.78 7.76 -37.75
N ARG A 71 1.51 8.88 -37.78
CA ARG A 71 2.78 8.97 -38.53
C ARG A 71 3.79 7.94 -38.01
N THR A 72 3.96 7.80 -36.70
CA THR A 72 4.89 6.78 -36.17
C THR A 72 4.41 5.34 -36.38
N VAL A 73 3.10 5.12 -36.49
CA VAL A 73 2.55 3.84 -36.99
C VAL A 73 2.88 3.63 -38.47
N ARG A 74 2.76 4.65 -39.33
CA ARG A 74 3.16 4.60 -40.74
C ARG A 74 4.66 4.29 -40.89
N ASN A 75 5.52 5.01 -40.16
CA ASN A 75 6.96 4.72 -40.05
C ASN A 75 7.23 3.26 -39.62
N THR A 76 6.35 2.66 -38.82
CA THR A 76 6.44 1.24 -38.44
C THR A 76 6.13 0.33 -39.62
N VAL A 77 5.02 0.54 -40.33
CA VAL A 77 4.62 -0.27 -41.49
C VAL A 77 5.67 -0.22 -42.60
N ASP A 78 6.26 0.96 -42.83
CA ASP A 78 7.25 1.21 -43.89
C ASP A 78 8.57 0.44 -43.68
N THR A 79 8.81 -0.14 -42.50
CA THR A 79 9.89 -1.11 -42.26
C THR A 79 9.58 -2.55 -42.72
N GLY A 80 8.40 -2.79 -43.30
CA GLY A 80 7.93 -4.10 -43.74
C GLY A 80 7.16 -4.89 -42.67
N ARG A 81 6.60 -4.21 -41.65
CA ARG A 81 5.80 -4.83 -40.57
C ARG A 81 4.31 -4.64 -40.84
N THR A 82 3.49 -5.67 -40.62
CA THR A 82 2.03 -5.54 -40.73
C THR A 82 1.47 -4.90 -39.45
N VAL A 83 0.66 -3.85 -39.57
CA VAL A 83 -0.11 -3.29 -38.45
C VAL A 83 -1.61 -3.42 -38.75
N VAL A 84 -2.35 -3.96 -37.78
CA VAL A 84 -3.82 -4.02 -37.79
C VAL A 84 -4.32 -3.19 -36.61
N CYS A 85 -5.19 -2.20 -36.85
CA CYS A 85 -5.72 -1.37 -35.78
C CYS A 85 -7.21 -1.04 -35.93
N THR A 86 -7.86 -0.84 -34.78
CA THR A 86 -9.21 -0.26 -34.69
C THR A 86 -9.08 1.26 -34.58
N ILE A 87 -9.86 2.04 -35.33
CA ILE A 87 -9.96 3.50 -35.11
C ILE A 87 -11.42 3.94 -35.10
N HIS A 88 -11.78 4.67 -34.04
CA HIS A 88 -13.02 5.42 -33.96
C HIS A 88 -12.82 6.83 -34.55
N GLN A 89 -13.50 7.11 -35.67
CA GLN A 89 -13.57 8.44 -36.32
C GLN A 89 -12.18 9.07 -36.66
N PRO A 90 -11.45 8.55 -37.66
CA PRO A 90 -10.20 9.17 -38.12
C PRO A 90 -10.45 10.55 -38.76
N SER A 91 -9.45 11.45 -38.68
CA SER A 91 -9.38 12.62 -39.57
C SER A 91 -9.09 12.17 -41.00
N ILE A 92 -9.31 13.05 -41.99
CA ILE A 92 -9.02 12.72 -43.40
C ILE A 92 -7.54 12.36 -43.62
N ASP A 93 -6.62 13.08 -42.98
CA ASP A 93 -5.17 12.82 -43.06
C ASP A 93 -4.77 11.44 -42.50
N ILE A 94 -5.53 10.92 -41.52
CA ILE A 94 -5.34 9.59 -40.94
C ILE A 94 -6.05 8.53 -41.79
N PHE A 95 -7.21 8.86 -42.37
CA PHE A 95 -7.98 7.98 -43.23
C PHE A 95 -7.24 7.66 -44.54
N GLU A 96 -6.58 8.65 -45.14
CA GLU A 96 -5.80 8.49 -46.37
C GLU A 96 -4.44 7.78 -46.15
N ALA A 97 -4.03 7.55 -44.90
CA ALA A 97 -2.79 6.84 -44.55
C ALA A 97 -2.94 5.31 -44.45
N PHE A 98 -4.15 4.78 -44.65
CA PHE A 98 -4.46 3.34 -44.58
C PHE A 98 -4.31 2.63 -45.94
N ASP A 99 -3.57 1.52 -45.95
CA ASP A 99 -3.47 0.63 -47.12
C ASP A 99 -4.77 -0.17 -47.36
N GLU A 100 -5.44 -0.61 -46.28
CA GLU A 100 -6.71 -1.35 -46.30
C GLU A 100 -7.65 -0.89 -45.16
N LEU A 101 -8.97 -1.02 -45.35
CA LEU A 101 -9.98 -0.58 -44.37
C LEU A 101 -11.06 -1.64 -44.14
N LEU A 102 -11.30 -2.01 -42.88
CA LEU A 102 -12.36 -2.93 -42.46
C LEU A 102 -13.41 -2.22 -41.57
N LEU A 103 -14.62 -2.00 -42.09
CA LEU A 103 -15.71 -1.36 -41.36
C LEU A 103 -16.61 -2.39 -40.65
N MET A 104 -16.68 -2.34 -39.31
CA MET A 104 -17.45 -3.30 -38.49
C MET A 104 -18.63 -2.63 -37.78
N LYS A 105 -19.85 -3.15 -37.99
CA LYS A 105 -21.11 -2.64 -37.39
C LYS A 105 -21.72 -3.64 -36.40
N ARG A 106 -21.62 -3.38 -35.10
CA ARG A 106 -22.27 -4.20 -34.05
C ARG A 106 -23.76 -3.84 -33.90
N GLY A 107 -24.61 -4.34 -34.79
CA GLY A 107 -26.05 -4.00 -34.84
C GLY A 107 -26.29 -2.60 -35.41
N GLY A 108 -25.94 -1.56 -34.66
CA GLY A 108 -25.69 -0.17 -35.11
C GLY A 108 -26.86 0.83 -35.06
N GLN A 109 -26.50 2.13 -34.96
CA GLN A 109 -27.31 3.29 -34.45
C GLN A 109 -27.53 3.22 -32.93
N SER A 110 -27.59 4.29 -32.10
CA SER A 110 -27.21 5.74 -32.13
C SER A 110 -27.15 6.23 -30.64
N ILE A 111 -27.00 7.48 -30.16
CA ILE A 111 -26.94 8.88 -30.64
C ILE A 111 -26.22 9.76 -29.54
N PRO A 112 -25.71 11.00 -29.77
CA PRO A 112 -24.87 11.72 -28.78
C PRO A 112 -25.52 12.92 -28.03
N GLY A 113 -24.92 13.32 -26.89
CA GLY A 113 -25.01 14.68 -26.30
C GLY A 113 -25.52 14.80 -24.84
N VAL A 114 -24.74 15.45 -23.95
CA VAL A 114 -25.14 15.93 -22.60
C VAL A 114 -24.38 17.23 -22.26
N THR A 115 -24.98 18.12 -21.46
CA THR A 115 -24.59 19.51 -21.19
C THR A 115 -23.98 19.79 -19.79
N GLU A 116 -23.77 21.09 -19.51
CA GLU A 116 -22.90 21.75 -18.53
C GLU A 116 -23.32 21.64 -17.04
N ILE A 117 -22.89 22.63 -16.24
CA ILE A 117 -23.03 22.73 -14.78
C ILE A 117 -24.51 22.74 -14.33
N LYS A 118 -24.78 22.18 -13.14
CA LYS A 118 -26.13 21.78 -12.72
C LYS A 118 -26.54 22.39 -11.38
N ASP A 119 -27.82 22.72 -11.26
CA ASP A 119 -28.47 22.87 -9.96
C ASP A 119 -28.20 21.63 -9.09
N GLY A 120 -27.80 21.86 -7.83
CA GLY A 120 -27.34 20.81 -6.92
C GLY A 120 -25.82 20.58 -6.90
N GLN A 121 -25.00 21.47 -7.49
CA GLN A 121 -23.55 21.46 -7.27
C GLN A 121 -23.21 21.59 -5.76
N ASN A 122 -22.23 20.84 -5.29
CA ASN A 122 -21.81 20.83 -3.89
C ASN A 122 -21.16 22.17 -3.49
N PRO A 123 -21.65 22.89 -2.46
CA PRO A 123 -21.04 24.13 -1.97
C PRO A 123 -19.57 23.99 -1.54
N ALA A 124 -19.14 22.80 -1.10
CA ALA A 124 -17.73 22.56 -0.77
C ALA A 124 -16.83 22.47 -2.01
N THR A 125 -17.36 22.05 -3.16
CA THR A 125 -16.64 22.08 -4.44
C THR A 125 -16.53 23.52 -4.93
N TRP A 126 -17.65 24.25 -4.94
CA TRP A 126 -17.67 25.68 -5.27
C TRP A 126 -16.71 26.49 -4.38
N MET A 127 -16.64 26.19 -3.08
CA MET A 127 -15.70 26.82 -2.15
C MET A 127 -14.24 26.63 -2.58
N LEU A 128 -13.86 25.43 -3.03
CA LEU A 128 -12.50 25.13 -3.51
C LEU A 128 -12.21 25.78 -4.86
N ASP A 129 -13.21 25.89 -5.74
CA ASP A 129 -13.08 26.59 -7.02
C ASP A 129 -12.78 28.09 -6.79
N VAL A 130 -13.54 28.76 -5.89
CA VAL A 130 -13.37 30.19 -5.58
C VAL A 130 -12.22 30.51 -4.62
N SER A 131 -11.78 29.56 -3.80
CA SER A 131 -10.59 29.71 -2.94
C SER A 131 -9.29 29.20 -3.60
N SER A 132 -9.26 29.08 -4.92
CA SER A 132 -8.08 28.63 -5.66
C SER A 132 -7.06 29.76 -5.85
N SER A 133 -5.77 29.42 -5.90
CA SER A 133 -4.68 30.40 -6.08
C SER A 133 -4.74 31.15 -7.42
N MET A 134 -5.47 30.60 -8.40
CA MET A 134 -5.78 31.28 -9.66
C MET A 134 -6.77 32.44 -9.47
N VAL A 135 -7.70 32.32 -8.52
CA VAL A 135 -8.64 33.39 -8.14
C VAL A 135 -7.95 34.43 -7.24
N GLU A 136 -7.08 34.02 -6.32
CA GLU A 136 -6.21 34.94 -5.55
C GLU A 136 -5.39 35.86 -6.48
N ALA A 137 -4.72 35.26 -7.46
CA ALA A 137 -3.92 35.98 -8.46
C ALA A 137 -4.77 36.88 -9.38
N HIS A 138 -6.04 36.53 -9.64
CA HIS A 138 -6.95 37.33 -10.45
C HIS A 138 -7.55 38.53 -9.68
N LEU A 139 -7.85 38.35 -8.40
CA LEU A 139 -8.40 39.39 -7.53
C LEU A 139 -7.30 40.30 -6.93
N GLY A 140 -6.04 39.87 -6.94
CA GLY A 140 -4.93 40.57 -6.28
C GLY A 140 -5.01 40.48 -4.75
N ILE A 141 -5.63 39.43 -4.21
CA ILE A 141 -5.90 39.22 -2.79
C ILE A 141 -5.32 37.87 -2.37
N ASP A 142 -4.50 37.88 -1.32
CA ASP A 142 -4.01 36.69 -0.63
C ASP A 142 -4.98 36.36 0.52
N PHE A 143 -5.62 35.19 0.48
CA PHE A 143 -6.60 34.79 1.49
C PHE A 143 -5.96 34.42 2.84
N ALA A 144 -4.69 33.99 2.85
CA ALA A 144 -3.98 33.64 4.09
C ALA A 144 -3.66 34.89 4.92
N THR A 145 -3.18 35.97 4.30
CA THR A 145 -2.99 37.28 4.92
C THR A 145 -4.32 37.92 5.32
N THR A 146 -5.37 37.75 4.52
CA THR A 146 -6.73 38.20 4.86
C THR A 146 -7.25 37.47 6.11
N TYR A 147 -7.06 36.16 6.20
CA TYR A 147 -7.40 35.37 7.39
C TYR A 147 -6.56 35.74 8.61
N ALA A 148 -5.24 35.88 8.47
CA ALA A 148 -4.33 36.23 9.58
C ALA A 148 -4.64 37.62 10.19
N ASN A 149 -5.16 38.56 9.38
CA ASN A 149 -5.59 39.87 9.87
C ASN A 149 -6.99 39.85 10.52
N SER A 150 -7.78 38.79 10.32
CA SER A 150 -9.17 38.70 10.79
C SER A 150 -9.31 38.64 12.32
N GLU A 151 -10.49 39.03 12.81
CA GLU A 151 -10.87 38.90 14.22
C GLU A 151 -10.94 37.42 14.67
N LEU A 152 -11.37 36.53 13.77
CA LEU A 152 -11.47 35.08 14.03
C LEU A 152 -10.09 34.46 14.31
N TYR A 153 -9.05 34.84 13.56
CA TYR A 153 -7.70 34.37 13.82
C TYR A 153 -7.18 34.82 15.19
N ARG A 154 -7.40 36.09 15.56
CA ARG A 154 -7.00 36.62 16.88
C ARG A 154 -7.68 35.89 18.02
N ARG A 155 -8.99 35.69 17.93
CA ARG A 155 -9.79 34.97 18.93
C ARG A 155 -9.34 33.51 19.09
N ASN A 156 -8.95 32.85 18.00
CA ASN A 156 -8.38 31.49 18.05
C ASN A 156 -7.00 31.48 18.73
N GLN A 157 -6.13 32.46 18.45
CA GLN A 157 -4.83 32.59 19.12
C GLN A 157 -4.96 32.87 20.62
N GLU A 158 -5.93 33.70 21.02
CA GLU A 158 -6.25 33.97 22.43
C GLU A 158 -6.73 32.70 23.15
N LEU A 159 -7.64 31.93 22.55
CA LEU A 159 -8.13 30.66 23.10
C LEU A 159 -7.02 29.60 23.21
N ILE A 160 -6.14 29.49 22.21
CA ILE A 160 -4.96 28.61 22.27
C ILE A 160 -4.04 29.04 23.43
N LYS A 161 -3.82 30.35 23.60
CA LYS A 161 -2.99 30.89 24.67
C LYS A 161 -3.57 30.59 26.06
N GLU A 162 -4.87 30.77 26.24
CA GLU A 162 -5.61 30.44 27.47
C GLU A 162 -5.49 28.94 27.81
N LEU A 163 -5.77 28.06 26.84
CA LEU A 163 -5.72 26.60 27.04
C LEU A 163 -4.30 26.02 27.15
N SER A 164 -3.29 26.73 26.65
CA SER A 164 -1.88 26.30 26.72
C SER A 164 -1.21 26.57 28.08
N THR A 165 -1.81 27.39 28.94
CA THR A 165 -1.31 27.63 30.32
C THR A 165 -2.02 26.73 31.33
N PRO A 166 -1.32 25.79 32.00
CA PRO A 166 -1.92 24.97 33.06
C PRO A 166 -2.46 25.82 34.21
N ALA A 167 -3.60 25.40 34.78
CA ALA A 167 -4.24 26.13 35.86
C ALA A 167 -3.31 26.31 37.09
N PRO A 168 -3.28 27.49 37.74
CA PRO A 168 -2.38 27.75 38.87
C PRO A 168 -2.56 26.73 40.01
N GLY A 169 -1.46 26.09 40.42
CA GLY A 169 -1.46 25.04 41.45
C GLY A 169 -1.44 23.61 40.90
N SER A 170 -1.54 23.42 39.59
CA SER A 170 -1.22 22.14 38.94
C SER A 170 0.24 21.71 39.21
N ARG A 171 0.49 20.39 39.21
CA ARG A 171 1.80 19.76 39.41
C ARG A 171 1.90 18.50 38.54
N ASP A 172 3.09 18.19 38.06
CA ASP A 172 3.33 17.01 37.24
C ASP A 172 3.11 15.70 38.03
N LEU A 173 2.43 14.74 37.40
CA LEU A 173 2.02 13.48 38.00
C LEU A 173 3.15 12.44 37.98
N HIS A 174 4.05 12.52 38.97
CA HIS A 174 5.04 11.48 39.22
C HIS A 174 4.45 10.28 39.98
N PHE A 175 4.09 9.23 39.26
CA PHE A 175 3.66 7.95 39.84
C PHE A 175 4.86 7.10 40.28
N LYS A 176 4.88 6.64 41.54
CA LYS A 176 5.74 5.52 41.95
C LYS A 176 5.14 4.21 41.41
N THR A 177 5.84 3.58 40.47
CA THR A 177 5.47 2.29 39.86
C THR A 177 5.60 1.12 40.86
N LYS A 178 4.57 0.95 41.70
CA LYS A 178 4.17 -0.39 42.16
C LYS A 178 3.55 -1.11 40.97
N SER A 179 4.09 -2.26 40.57
CA SER A 179 3.59 -3.08 39.46
C SER A 179 2.23 -3.71 39.77
N ARG A 180 1.14 -3.00 39.45
CA ARG A 180 -0.22 -3.57 39.50
C ARG A 180 -0.45 -4.45 38.28
N GLN A 181 -1.39 -5.39 38.37
CA GLN A 181 -1.82 -6.17 37.21
C GLN A 181 -2.26 -5.28 36.04
N GLN A 182 -2.87 -4.12 36.32
CA GLN A 182 -3.26 -3.17 35.28
C GLN A 182 -2.08 -2.63 34.48
N ASP A 183 -0.94 -2.34 35.12
CA ASP A 183 0.23 -1.77 34.43
C ASP A 183 0.87 -2.79 33.49
N LEU A 184 0.93 -4.05 33.93
CA LEU A 184 1.31 -5.18 33.09
C LEU A 184 0.33 -5.32 31.91
N MET A 185 -0.98 -5.40 32.17
CA MET A 185 -2.00 -5.56 31.11
C MET A 185 -2.04 -4.38 30.13
N ASN A 186 -1.75 -3.15 30.57
CA ASN A 186 -1.60 -1.98 29.71
C ASN A 186 -0.41 -2.16 28.75
N MET A 187 0.75 -2.61 29.26
CA MET A 187 1.95 -2.85 28.45
C MET A 187 1.77 -4.04 27.48
N LEU A 188 1.10 -5.11 27.90
CA LEU A 188 0.75 -6.23 27.02
C LEU A 188 -0.25 -5.79 25.94
N GLY A 189 -1.25 -4.98 26.31
CA GLY A 189 -2.22 -4.38 25.40
C GLY A 189 -1.59 -3.42 24.40
N ALA A 190 -0.57 -2.66 24.78
CA ALA A 190 0.19 -1.79 23.88
C ALA A 190 0.94 -2.60 22.80
N MET A 191 1.59 -3.71 23.17
CA MET A 191 2.20 -4.62 22.19
C MET A 191 1.18 -5.24 21.24
N TYR A 192 0.06 -5.75 21.77
CA TYR A 192 -1.05 -6.29 20.99
C TYR A 192 -1.62 -5.25 20.00
N ALA A 193 -1.91 -4.04 20.48
CA ALA A 193 -2.49 -2.98 19.68
C ALA A 193 -1.52 -2.51 18.58
N ALA A 194 -0.23 -2.36 18.89
CA ALA A 194 0.80 -2.00 17.92
C ALA A 194 0.88 -3.04 16.79
N VAL A 195 0.95 -4.34 17.12
CA VAL A 195 1.01 -5.43 16.13
C VAL A 195 -0.24 -5.47 15.26
N MET A 196 -1.44 -5.45 15.85
CA MET A 196 -2.69 -5.55 15.10
C MET A 196 -2.95 -4.32 14.22
N PHE A 197 -2.71 -3.12 14.76
CA PHE A 197 -2.98 -1.87 14.06
C PHE A 197 -1.97 -1.62 12.93
N LEU A 198 -0.66 -1.73 13.21
CA LEU A 198 0.36 -1.54 12.18
C LEU A 198 0.29 -2.65 11.12
N GLY A 199 0.06 -3.89 11.53
CA GLY A 199 -0.12 -5.02 10.61
C GLY A 199 -1.29 -4.85 9.65
N GLY A 200 -2.48 -4.55 10.17
CA GLY A 200 -3.67 -4.29 9.35
C GLY A 200 -3.52 -3.07 8.44
N THR A 201 -2.91 -1.99 8.93
CA THR A 201 -2.62 -0.79 8.13
C THR A 201 -1.62 -1.09 7.01
N ASN A 202 -0.54 -1.82 7.31
CA ASN A 202 0.47 -2.24 6.34
C ASN A 202 -0.13 -3.15 5.25
N THR A 203 -0.96 -4.12 5.64
CA THR A 203 -1.72 -4.98 4.70
C THR A 203 -2.54 -4.12 3.73
N SER A 204 -3.28 -3.15 4.26
CA SER A 204 -4.14 -2.24 3.47
C SER A 204 -3.34 -1.38 2.49
N SER A 205 -2.17 -0.89 2.92
CA SER A 205 -1.25 -0.10 2.09
C SER A 205 -0.71 -0.91 0.91
N VAL A 206 -0.17 -2.10 1.17
CA VAL A 206 0.37 -3.02 0.17
C VAL A 206 -0.70 -3.42 -0.86
N GLN A 207 -1.92 -3.70 -0.41
CA GLN A 207 -3.03 -4.06 -1.32
C GLN A 207 -3.30 -2.99 -2.39
N ALA A 208 -3.18 -1.70 -2.05
CA ALA A 208 -3.44 -0.61 -3.00
C ALA A 208 -2.33 -0.52 -4.08
N VAL A 209 -1.07 -0.62 -3.67
CA VAL A 209 0.10 -0.59 -4.58
C VAL A 209 0.06 -1.78 -5.55
N VAL A 210 -0.08 -2.99 -5.01
CA VAL A 210 -0.07 -4.24 -5.80
C VAL A 210 -1.26 -4.28 -6.77
N SER A 211 -2.40 -3.67 -6.44
CA SER A 211 -3.54 -3.59 -7.37
C SER A 211 -3.26 -2.71 -8.60
N ILE A 212 -2.34 -1.73 -8.50
CA ILE A 212 -1.89 -0.91 -9.62
C ILE A 212 -0.89 -1.73 -10.45
N GLU A 213 0.15 -2.27 -9.82
CA GLU A 213 1.21 -3.06 -10.45
C GLU A 213 0.67 -4.27 -11.22
N ARG A 214 -0.32 -4.97 -10.65
CA ARG A 214 -1.03 -6.09 -11.29
C ARG A 214 -1.59 -5.75 -12.67
N THR A 215 -1.95 -4.48 -12.92
CA THR A 215 -2.45 -4.02 -14.22
C THR A 215 -1.32 -3.88 -15.26
N VAL A 216 -0.10 -3.59 -14.81
CA VAL A 216 1.12 -3.60 -15.64
C VAL A 216 1.55 -5.04 -15.89
N PHE A 217 1.64 -5.86 -14.84
CA PHE A 217 1.96 -7.28 -14.90
C PHE A 217 1.12 -8.05 -15.93
N TYR A 218 -0.20 -7.85 -15.94
CA TYR A 218 -1.06 -8.53 -16.92
C TYR A 218 -0.80 -8.13 -18.38
N ARG A 219 -0.31 -6.90 -18.63
CA ARG A 219 0.09 -6.44 -19.97
C ARG A 219 1.43 -7.04 -20.38
N GLU A 220 2.44 -6.91 -19.53
CA GLU A 220 3.80 -7.42 -19.81
C GLU A 220 3.82 -8.95 -19.94
N LYS A 221 2.98 -9.66 -19.17
CA LYS A 221 2.73 -11.10 -19.31
C LYS A 221 2.01 -11.43 -20.63
N ALA A 222 1.07 -10.61 -21.09
CA ALA A 222 0.38 -10.81 -22.36
C ALA A 222 1.30 -10.55 -23.58
N ALA A 223 2.22 -9.58 -23.47
CA ALA A 223 3.31 -9.35 -24.40
C ALA A 223 4.44 -10.40 -24.30
N GLY A 224 4.35 -11.36 -23.36
CA GLY A 224 5.30 -12.47 -23.21
C GLY A 224 6.66 -12.10 -22.60
N MET A 225 6.78 -10.93 -21.96
CA MET A 225 8.06 -10.39 -21.49
C MET A 225 8.71 -11.22 -20.38
N TYR A 226 7.91 -11.81 -19.49
CA TYR A 226 8.37 -12.69 -18.41
C TYR A 226 7.24 -13.58 -17.86
N SER A 227 7.59 -14.62 -17.10
CA SER A 227 6.64 -15.54 -16.46
C SER A 227 6.27 -15.11 -15.02
N PRO A 228 5.18 -15.65 -14.43
CA PRO A 228 4.71 -15.19 -13.12
C PRO A 228 5.69 -15.40 -11.96
N LEU A 229 6.47 -16.49 -11.99
CA LEU A 229 7.34 -16.86 -10.87
C LEU A 229 8.52 -15.88 -10.66
N PRO A 230 9.32 -15.50 -11.69
CA PRO A 230 10.32 -14.44 -11.56
C PRO A 230 9.78 -13.12 -11.01
N TYR A 231 8.58 -12.69 -11.44
CA TYR A 231 7.92 -11.49 -10.94
C TYR A 231 7.58 -11.61 -9.45
N ALA A 232 6.94 -12.71 -9.04
CA ALA A 232 6.62 -12.96 -7.63
C ALA A 232 7.87 -13.01 -6.75
N PHE A 233 8.95 -13.68 -7.19
CA PHE A 233 10.21 -13.71 -6.45
C PHE A 233 10.88 -12.33 -6.34
N ALA A 234 10.91 -11.55 -7.42
CA ALA A 234 11.47 -10.20 -7.41
C ALA A 234 10.68 -9.27 -6.47
N GLN A 235 9.36 -9.31 -6.53
CA GLN A 235 8.49 -8.49 -5.69
C GLN A 235 8.61 -8.85 -4.21
N VAL A 236 8.56 -10.14 -3.86
CA VAL A 236 8.76 -10.59 -2.47
C VAL A 236 10.16 -10.21 -1.95
N ALA A 237 11.21 -10.33 -2.76
CA ALA A 237 12.56 -9.95 -2.36
C ALA A 237 12.70 -8.43 -2.08
N ILE A 238 12.05 -7.58 -2.87
CA ILE A 238 12.04 -6.13 -2.68
C ILE A 238 11.20 -5.76 -1.44
N GLU A 239 10.01 -6.33 -1.30
CA GLU A 239 9.13 -6.12 -0.14
C GLU A 239 9.80 -6.50 1.18
N VAL A 240 10.53 -7.62 1.23
CA VAL A 240 11.29 -8.02 2.44
C VAL A 240 12.33 -6.96 2.83
N ILE A 241 12.97 -6.28 1.88
CA ILE A 241 13.93 -5.19 2.17
C ILE A 241 13.20 -3.98 2.76
N TYR A 242 12.08 -3.56 2.16
CA TYR A 242 11.26 -2.46 2.69
C TYR A 242 10.72 -2.78 4.10
N VAL A 243 10.15 -3.96 4.30
CA VAL A 243 9.65 -4.44 5.60
C VAL A 243 10.76 -4.45 6.65
N CYS A 244 11.97 -4.93 6.33
CA CYS A 244 13.10 -4.92 7.27
C CYS A 244 13.47 -3.50 7.76
N ILE A 245 13.48 -2.52 6.85
CA ILE A 245 13.81 -1.12 7.17
C ILE A 245 12.66 -0.45 7.95
N GLN A 246 11.43 -0.59 7.46
CA GLN A 246 10.21 -0.04 8.06
C GLN A 246 10.01 -0.57 9.49
N THR A 247 10.17 -1.88 9.70
CA THR A 247 10.03 -2.48 11.03
C THR A 247 11.18 -2.17 11.96
N PHE A 248 12.38 -1.87 11.46
CA PHE A 248 13.47 -1.40 12.32
C PHE A 248 13.14 -0.02 12.91
N ILE A 249 12.65 0.90 12.08
CA ILE A 249 12.20 2.24 12.49
C ILE A 249 11.03 2.13 13.49
N TYR A 250 9.99 1.37 13.17
CA TYR A 250 8.87 1.16 14.10
C TYR A 250 9.29 0.47 15.40
N SER A 251 10.19 -0.52 15.33
CA SER A 251 10.66 -1.22 16.54
C SER A 251 11.43 -0.30 17.48
N LEU A 252 12.29 0.58 16.93
CA LEU A 252 13.02 1.56 17.72
C LEU A 252 12.06 2.54 18.43
N LEU A 253 11.07 3.08 17.71
CA LEU A 253 10.08 4.01 18.24
C LEU A 253 9.16 3.35 19.28
N LEU A 254 8.64 2.16 19.01
CA LEU A 254 7.76 1.43 19.94
C LEU A 254 8.52 0.99 21.20
N PHE A 255 9.77 0.53 21.07
CA PHE A 255 10.57 0.10 22.22
C PHE A 255 10.87 1.27 23.17
N LEU A 256 11.13 2.46 22.60
CA LEU A 256 11.20 3.73 23.34
C LEU A 256 9.87 4.08 24.01
N MET A 257 8.76 4.14 23.26
CA MET A 257 7.47 4.63 23.74
C MET A 257 6.80 3.72 24.77
N ILE A 258 7.00 2.41 24.70
CA ILE A 258 6.48 1.44 25.69
C ILE A 258 7.36 1.44 26.96
N GLY A 259 8.57 2.01 26.90
CA GLY A 259 9.46 2.14 28.05
C GLY A 259 10.16 0.85 28.47
N PHE A 260 10.48 -0.04 27.51
CA PHE A 260 11.17 -1.30 27.82
C PHE A 260 12.59 -1.06 28.36
N ALA A 261 13.04 -1.96 29.24
CA ALA A 261 14.39 -1.95 29.77
C ALA A 261 15.43 -2.22 28.66
N TRP A 262 16.29 -1.24 28.40
CA TRP A 262 17.32 -1.29 27.35
C TRP A 262 18.26 -2.48 27.52
N SER A 263 18.11 -3.45 26.62
CA SER A 263 19.00 -4.61 26.48
C SER A 263 18.98 -5.08 25.04
N ALA A 264 20.15 -5.24 24.42
CA ALA A 264 20.27 -5.67 23.02
C ALA A 264 19.51 -6.99 22.77
N ARG A 265 19.54 -7.94 23.71
CA ARG A 265 18.79 -9.20 23.63
C ARG A 265 17.28 -8.96 23.51
N LYS A 266 16.72 -8.08 24.33
CA LYS A 266 15.28 -7.78 24.34
C LYS A 266 14.86 -7.00 23.09
N PHE A 267 15.69 -6.04 22.66
CA PHE A 267 15.47 -5.29 21.43
C PHE A 267 15.51 -6.17 20.18
N PHE A 268 16.52 -7.05 20.03
CA PHE A 268 16.60 -7.93 18.85
C PHE A 268 15.47 -8.96 18.80
N TRP A 269 15.01 -9.48 19.95
CA TRP A 269 13.79 -10.31 19.97
C TRP A 269 12.54 -9.51 19.59
N PHE A 270 12.39 -8.28 20.11
CA PHE A 270 11.27 -7.40 19.76
C PHE A 270 11.24 -7.10 18.26
N TYR A 271 12.37 -6.66 17.70
CA TYR A 271 12.55 -6.42 16.27
C TYR A 271 12.29 -7.68 15.44
N PHE A 272 12.79 -8.85 15.84
CA PHE A 272 12.55 -10.11 15.13
C PHE A 272 11.04 -10.38 14.99
N PHE A 273 10.27 -10.41 16.09
CA PHE A 273 8.85 -10.71 16.01
C PHE A 273 8.03 -9.60 15.32
N VAL A 274 8.41 -8.32 15.42
CA VAL A 274 7.76 -7.24 14.68
C VAL A 274 8.05 -7.35 13.18
N CYS A 275 9.31 -7.57 12.78
CA CYS A 275 9.74 -7.77 11.39
C CYS A 275 9.02 -8.95 10.75
N MET A 276 9.11 -10.13 11.38
CA MET A 276 8.37 -11.34 11.03
C MET A 276 6.87 -11.04 10.83
N CYS A 277 6.23 -10.37 11.79
CA CYS A 277 4.80 -10.14 11.71
C CYS A 277 4.37 -9.22 10.56
N PHE A 278 5.14 -8.17 10.26
CA PHE A 278 4.86 -7.33 9.09
C PHE A 278 5.05 -8.12 7.79
N THR A 279 6.05 -9.02 7.70
CA THR A 279 6.24 -9.87 6.52
C THR A 279 4.99 -10.69 6.21
N TYR A 280 4.37 -11.33 7.22
CA TYR A 280 3.11 -12.06 7.02
C TYR A 280 1.97 -11.15 6.56
N PHE A 281 1.84 -9.96 7.15
CA PHE A 281 0.80 -9.00 6.77
C PHE A 281 0.99 -8.45 5.35
N THR A 282 2.24 -8.17 4.92
CA THR A 282 2.58 -7.83 3.53
C THR A 282 2.22 -8.98 2.58
N LEU A 283 2.72 -10.19 2.83
CA LEU A 283 2.49 -11.37 1.97
C LEU A 283 1.00 -11.73 1.87
N TYR A 284 0.26 -11.67 2.99
CA TYR A 284 -1.18 -11.85 3.03
C TYR A 284 -1.94 -10.79 2.21
N GLY A 285 -1.50 -9.52 2.28
CA GLY A 285 -2.04 -8.43 1.46
C GLY A 285 -1.87 -8.70 -0.04
N MET A 286 -0.66 -9.08 -0.46
CA MET A 286 -0.36 -9.43 -1.85
C MET A 286 -1.17 -10.63 -2.33
N MET A 287 -1.24 -11.71 -1.54
CA MET A 287 -2.01 -12.91 -1.85
C MET A 287 -3.49 -12.60 -2.08
N LEU A 288 -4.11 -11.73 -1.26
CA LEU A 288 -5.51 -11.34 -1.45
C LEU A 288 -5.75 -10.57 -2.76
N VAL A 289 -4.80 -9.75 -3.22
CA VAL A 289 -4.92 -9.03 -4.51
C VAL A 289 -4.63 -9.95 -5.70
N ALA A 290 -3.86 -11.02 -5.52
CA ALA A 290 -3.71 -12.08 -6.51
C ALA A 290 -4.99 -12.95 -6.64
N LEU A 291 -5.63 -13.29 -5.51
CA LEU A 291 -6.79 -14.19 -5.46
C LEU A 291 -8.14 -13.51 -5.74
N THR A 292 -8.26 -12.18 -5.68
CA THR A 292 -9.54 -11.46 -5.85
C THR A 292 -9.53 -10.55 -7.08
N PRO A 293 -10.67 -10.37 -7.79
CA PRO A 293 -10.69 -9.60 -9.03
C PRO A 293 -10.47 -8.09 -8.81
N ASN A 294 -10.75 -7.55 -7.61
CA ASN A 294 -10.68 -6.12 -7.33
C ASN A 294 -10.24 -5.85 -5.87
N TYR A 295 -9.42 -4.82 -5.68
CA TYR A 295 -8.97 -4.30 -4.37
C TYR A 295 -10.08 -4.20 -3.31
N HIS A 296 -11.27 -3.72 -3.66
CA HIS A 296 -12.38 -3.60 -2.70
C HIS A 296 -12.83 -4.95 -2.14
N ILE A 297 -12.75 -6.03 -2.95
CA ILE A 297 -13.04 -7.40 -2.51
C ILE A 297 -11.87 -7.96 -1.69
N ALA A 298 -10.62 -7.64 -2.06
CA ALA A 298 -9.44 -7.96 -1.25
C ALA A 298 -9.55 -7.36 0.17
N ALA A 299 -9.96 -6.10 0.29
CA ALA A 299 -10.12 -5.40 1.56
C ALA A 299 -11.26 -5.98 2.42
N ILE A 300 -12.41 -6.32 1.84
CA ILE A 300 -13.52 -6.99 2.55
C ILE A 300 -13.06 -8.38 3.07
N THR A 301 -12.37 -9.15 2.23
CA THR A 301 -11.85 -10.47 2.59
C THR A 301 -10.79 -10.38 3.69
N MET A 302 -9.89 -9.39 3.59
CA MET A 302 -8.92 -9.04 4.63
C MET A 302 -9.61 -8.77 5.97
N SER A 303 -10.60 -7.89 6.00
CA SER A 303 -11.30 -7.51 7.24
C SER A 303 -11.96 -8.70 7.95
N PHE A 304 -12.50 -9.66 7.19
CA PHE A 304 -13.06 -10.89 7.75
C PHE A 304 -12.01 -11.73 8.48
N PHE A 305 -10.93 -12.14 7.80
CA PHE A 305 -9.89 -12.98 8.41
C PHE A 305 -9.07 -12.24 9.48
N LEU A 306 -8.82 -10.93 9.29
CA LEU A 306 -8.16 -10.09 10.30
C LEU A 306 -8.97 -10.08 11.60
N SER A 307 -10.31 -10.10 11.54
CA SER A 307 -11.17 -10.22 12.72
C SER A 307 -11.00 -11.57 13.44
N PHE A 308 -10.80 -12.67 12.71
CA PHE A 308 -10.49 -13.97 13.30
C PHE A 308 -9.09 -14.01 13.93
N TRP A 309 -8.05 -13.51 13.24
CA TRP A 309 -6.70 -13.40 13.82
C TRP A 309 -6.69 -12.52 15.07
N ASN A 310 -7.42 -11.40 15.06
CA ASN A 310 -7.58 -10.51 16.20
C ASN A 310 -8.19 -11.24 17.41
N LEU A 311 -9.31 -11.95 17.20
CA LEU A 311 -10.05 -12.66 18.24
C LEU A 311 -9.26 -13.83 18.87
N PHE A 312 -8.61 -14.63 18.02
CA PHE A 312 -7.85 -15.82 18.45
C PHE A 312 -6.34 -15.55 18.63
N SER A 313 -5.93 -14.28 18.71
CA SER A 313 -4.54 -13.85 18.94
C SER A 313 -3.95 -14.27 20.29
N GLY A 314 -4.77 -14.74 21.23
CA GLY A 314 -4.37 -15.09 22.60
C GLY A 314 -4.37 -13.93 23.59
N PHE A 315 -4.59 -12.68 23.15
CA PHE A 315 -4.70 -11.51 24.04
C PHE A 315 -6.15 -11.20 24.42
N LEU A 316 -7.06 -11.05 23.45
CA LEU A 316 -8.50 -10.82 23.71
C LEU A 316 -9.16 -12.02 24.41
N ILE A 317 -8.87 -13.22 23.93
CA ILE A 317 -9.25 -14.48 24.57
C ILE A 317 -7.97 -15.22 24.93
N PRO A 318 -7.60 -15.31 26.22
CA PRO A 318 -6.44 -16.08 26.67
C PRO A 318 -6.49 -17.54 26.18
N ARG A 319 -5.33 -18.11 25.78
CA ARG A 319 -5.26 -19.48 25.22
C ARG A 319 -5.86 -20.54 26.16
N THR A 320 -5.78 -20.30 27.46
CA THR A 320 -6.38 -21.10 28.54
C THR A 320 -7.91 -21.17 28.44
N GLN A 321 -8.55 -20.07 28.05
CA GLN A 321 -10.01 -19.91 27.96
C GLN A 321 -10.59 -20.31 26.58
N ILE A 322 -9.77 -20.35 25.53
CA ILE A 322 -10.21 -20.81 24.19
C ILE A 322 -10.77 -22.26 24.31
N PRO A 323 -12.01 -22.53 23.85
CA PRO A 323 -12.60 -23.87 23.87
C PRO A 323 -11.75 -24.88 23.09
N ILE A 324 -11.69 -26.13 23.57
CA ILE A 324 -10.73 -27.13 23.07
C ILE A 324 -10.83 -27.32 21.55
N TRP A 325 -12.03 -27.34 20.99
CA TRP A 325 -12.30 -27.49 19.55
C TRP A 325 -11.93 -26.26 18.69
N TRP A 326 -11.57 -25.12 19.29
CA TRP A 326 -11.03 -23.94 18.59
C TRP A 326 -9.51 -23.77 18.77
N ARG A 327 -8.86 -24.53 19.67
CA ARG A 327 -7.42 -24.35 19.98
C ARG A 327 -6.50 -24.63 18.80
N TRP A 328 -6.92 -25.42 17.81
CA TRP A 328 -6.15 -25.62 16.58
C TRP A 328 -5.98 -24.31 15.78
N TYR A 329 -7.00 -23.43 15.76
CA TYR A 329 -6.92 -22.16 15.03
C TYR A 329 -5.98 -21.16 15.71
N TYR A 330 -5.92 -21.18 17.05
CA TYR A 330 -4.89 -20.45 17.80
C TYR A 330 -3.48 -20.87 17.36
N TRP A 331 -3.20 -22.18 17.31
CA TRP A 331 -1.90 -22.69 16.85
C TRP A 331 -1.65 -22.51 15.35
N GLY A 332 -2.69 -22.34 14.53
CA GLY A 332 -2.61 -22.00 13.11
C GLY A 332 -2.58 -20.50 12.79
N SER A 333 -2.62 -19.61 13.80
CA SER A 333 -2.62 -18.15 13.60
C SER A 333 -1.21 -17.57 13.79
N PRO A 334 -0.52 -17.08 12.74
CA PRO A 334 0.84 -16.54 12.88
C PRO A 334 0.89 -15.34 13.84
N VAL A 335 -0.17 -14.54 13.89
CA VAL A 335 -0.37 -13.43 14.84
C VAL A 335 -0.31 -13.91 16.30
N ALA A 336 -0.90 -15.07 16.61
CA ALA A 336 -0.86 -15.62 17.97
C ALA A 336 0.56 -16.02 18.39
N TRP A 337 1.36 -16.55 17.47
CA TRP A 337 2.79 -16.81 17.70
C TRP A 337 3.58 -15.51 17.86
N THR A 338 3.31 -14.47 17.08
CA THR A 338 3.93 -13.14 17.24
C THR A 338 3.70 -12.59 18.65
N LEU A 339 2.46 -12.58 19.13
CA LEU A 339 2.15 -12.05 20.46
C LEU A 339 2.76 -12.90 21.58
N TYR A 340 2.77 -14.23 21.42
CA TYR A 340 3.49 -15.12 22.35
C TYR A 340 4.97 -14.72 22.42
N GLY A 341 5.65 -14.60 21.27
CA GLY A 341 7.07 -14.27 21.17
C GLY A 341 7.42 -12.89 21.75
N LEU A 342 6.63 -11.87 21.44
CA LEU A 342 6.79 -10.53 22.01
C LEU A 342 6.60 -10.54 23.53
N ILE A 343 5.49 -11.09 24.02
CA ILE A 343 5.16 -11.04 25.44
C ILE A 343 6.18 -11.87 26.26
N THR A 344 6.55 -13.06 25.79
CA THR A 344 7.58 -13.85 26.48
C THR A 344 8.98 -13.25 26.39
N SER A 345 9.41 -12.69 25.26
CA SER A 345 10.75 -12.06 25.16
C SER A 345 10.90 -10.79 26.00
N GLN A 346 9.84 -10.00 26.17
CA GLN A 346 9.91 -8.77 26.97
C GLN A 346 9.70 -9.03 28.48
N VAL A 347 8.76 -9.89 28.89
CA VAL A 347 8.41 -10.09 30.31
C VAL A 347 8.51 -11.54 30.83
N GLY A 348 8.85 -12.54 30.02
CA GLY A 348 8.84 -13.95 30.43
C GLY A 348 9.89 -14.34 31.49
N GLU A 349 10.99 -13.58 31.59
CA GLU A 349 12.02 -13.72 32.63
C GLU A 349 11.70 -12.88 33.89
N ASN A 350 10.60 -12.13 33.93
CA ASN A 350 10.33 -11.19 35.00
C ASN A 350 9.72 -11.88 36.23
N GLU A 351 10.47 -11.90 37.33
CA GLU A 351 10.03 -12.52 38.59
C GLU A 351 9.42 -11.52 39.59
N ASN A 352 9.37 -10.22 39.25
CA ASN A 352 8.73 -9.19 40.08
C ASN A 352 7.27 -9.56 40.40
N LEU A 353 6.87 -9.30 41.65
CA LEU A 353 5.51 -9.57 42.11
C LEU A 353 4.51 -8.55 41.56
N VAL A 354 3.31 -9.04 41.27
CA VAL A 354 2.17 -8.29 40.75
C VAL A 354 1.02 -8.42 41.75
N GLU A 355 0.46 -7.30 42.18
CA GLU A 355 -0.77 -7.27 42.98
C GLU A 355 -1.96 -7.65 42.07
N VAL A 356 -2.55 -8.83 42.31
CA VAL A 356 -3.70 -9.38 41.57
C VAL A 356 -4.99 -9.14 42.37
N PRO A 357 -6.05 -8.51 41.81
CA PRO A 357 -7.28 -8.26 42.54
C PRO A 357 -7.97 -9.55 42.98
N GLY A 358 -8.06 -9.77 44.30
CA GLY A 358 -8.76 -10.93 44.88
C GLY A 358 -7.93 -12.22 45.00
N ALA A 359 -6.61 -12.17 44.79
CA ALA A 359 -5.70 -13.31 44.99
C ALA A 359 -4.36 -12.86 45.59
N ASP A 360 -3.54 -13.82 46.02
CA ASP A 360 -2.17 -13.55 46.47
C ASP A 360 -1.29 -13.00 45.34
N SER A 361 -0.34 -12.12 45.69
CA SER A 361 0.60 -11.53 44.75
C SER A 361 1.50 -12.59 44.12
N MET A 362 1.46 -12.70 42.79
CA MET A 362 2.24 -13.68 42.02
C MET A 362 3.28 -12.98 41.13
N SER A 363 4.33 -13.69 40.71
CA SER A 363 5.33 -13.14 39.79
C SER A 363 4.77 -12.93 38.38
N VAL A 364 5.31 -11.97 37.61
CA VAL A 364 4.90 -11.74 36.21
C VAL A 364 5.02 -13.04 35.38
N LYS A 365 6.10 -13.81 35.55
CA LYS A 365 6.28 -15.13 34.93
C LYS A 365 5.16 -16.13 35.28
N ALA A 366 4.73 -16.19 36.54
CA ALA A 366 3.61 -17.03 36.96
C ALA A 366 2.25 -16.54 36.42
N PHE A 367 2.05 -15.22 36.37
CA PHE A 367 0.84 -14.60 35.82
C PHE A 367 0.66 -14.91 34.33
N ILE A 368 1.67 -14.67 33.49
CA ILE A 368 1.54 -14.93 32.04
C ILE A 368 1.35 -16.42 31.74
N LYS A 369 1.95 -17.32 32.52
CA LYS A 369 1.85 -18.77 32.34
C LYS A 369 0.51 -19.34 32.79
N SER A 370 -0.06 -18.83 33.88
CA SER A 370 -1.36 -19.27 34.42
C SER A 370 -2.55 -18.61 33.73
N PHE A 371 -2.49 -17.30 33.47
CA PHE A 371 -3.59 -16.54 32.88
C PHE A 371 -3.62 -16.65 31.36
N LEU A 372 -2.54 -16.25 30.67
CA LEU A 372 -2.47 -16.22 29.20
C LEU A 372 -2.07 -17.59 28.61
N GLY A 373 -1.34 -18.41 29.37
CA GLY A 373 -0.78 -19.69 28.92
C GLY A 373 0.64 -19.58 28.35
N TYR A 374 1.29 -18.42 28.47
CA TYR A 374 2.59 -18.14 27.86
C TYR A 374 3.75 -18.58 28.74
N ASP A 375 4.65 -19.36 28.15
CA ASP A 375 5.80 -19.97 28.81
C ASP A 375 7.10 -19.56 28.12
N TYR A 376 8.04 -19.01 28.88
CA TYR A 376 9.30 -18.47 28.33
C TYR A 376 10.18 -19.56 27.72
N ASP A 377 10.19 -20.75 28.32
CA ASP A 377 11.02 -21.87 27.89
C ASP A 377 10.64 -22.40 26.49
N PHE A 378 9.46 -21.99 25.98
CA PHE A 378 8.99 -22.28 24.62
C PHE A 378 9.44 -21.26 23.56
N LEU A 379 10.01 -20.12 23.95
CA LEU A 379 10.42 -19.02 23.05
C LEU A 379 11.28 -19.46 21.84
N PRO A 380 12.23 -20.41 21.94
CA PRO A 380 12.99 -20.89 20.78
C PRO A 380 12.12 -21.61 19.74
N TYR A 381 11.11 -22.35 20.18
CA TYR A 381 10.17 -23.05 19.29
C TYR A 381 9.22 -22.07 18.60
N VAL A 382 8.82 -21.00 19.30
CA VAL A 382 8.07 -19.88 18.72
C VAL A 382 8.88 -19.21 17.61
N ALA A 383 10.15 -18.89 17.86
CA ALA A 383 11.03 -18.32 16.85
C ALA A 383 11.20 -19.26 15.62
N MET A 384 11.33 -20.57 15.85
CA MET A 384 11.43 -21.55 14.78
C MET A 384 10.14 -21.66 13.96
N ALA A 385 8.95 -21.56 14.59
CA ALA A 385 7.67 -21.58 13.89
C ALA A 385 7.53 -20.41 12.90
N HIS A 386 7.97 -19.21 13.30
CA HIS A 386 7.99 -18.02 12.42
C HIS A 386 8.87 -18.18 11.19
N VAL A 387 10.04 -18.81 11.33
CA VAL A 387 10.94 -19.13 10.20
C VAL A 387 10.34 -20.23 9.31
N LEU A 388 9.69 -21.24 9.91
CA LEU A 388 9.03 -22.31 9.17
C LEU A 388 7.86 -21.79 8.32
N TRP A 389 7.08 -20.82 8.80
CA TRP A 389 6.00 -20.19 8.03
C TRP A 389 6.51 -19.58 6.72
N LEU A 390 7.55 -18.74 6.78
CA LEU A 390 8.18 -18.15 5.59
C LEU A 390 8.75 -19.23 4.64
N SER A 391 9.27 -20.33 5.19
CA SER A 391 9.80 -21.43 4.38
C SER A 391 8.73 -22.27 3.66
N GLN A 392 7.49 -22.29 4.14
CA GLN A 392 6.39 -23.04 3.51
C GLN A 392 5.63 -22.21 2.48
N GLU A 393 5.48 -20.90 2.67
CA GLU A 393 4.94 -20.01 1.62
C GLU A 393 5.82 -20.04 0.36
N HIS A 394 7.14 -20.24 0.52
CA HIS A 394 8.10 -20.52 -0.56
C HIS A 394 7.82 -21.79 -1.40
N GLN A 395 6.92 -22.69 -0.98
CA GLN A 395 6.58 -23.93 -1.68
C GLN A 395 5.13 -24.00 -2.20
N GLN A 396 4.31 -22.96 -2.00
CA GLN A 396 2.87 -22.99 -2.33
C GLN A 396 2.41 -22.00 -3.42
N CYS A 397 3.35 -21.43 -4.19
CA CYS A 397 3.02 -20.76 -5.46
C CYS A 397 2.91 -21.80 -6.60
N PRO A 398 1.74 -21.95 -7.26
CA PRO A 398 1.55 -22.81 -8.43
C PRO A 398 2.05 -22.18 -9.75
#